data_AF-A0A813LWP1-F1
#
_entry.id   AF-A0A813LWP1-F1
#
_cell.length_a   1.000
_cell.length_b   1.000
_cell.length_c   1.000
_cell.angle_alpha   90.00
_cell.angle_beta   90.00
_cell.angle_gamma   90.00
#
_symmetry.space_group_name_H-M   'P 1'
#
loop_
_entity.id
_entity.type
_entity.pdbx_description
1 polymer ?
#
loop_
_entity_poly.entity_id
_entity_poly.type
_entity_poly.pdbx_seq_one_letter_code
_entity_poly.pdbx_strand_id
1 'polypeptide(L)'
;VEMVHIESVDPVEMDPDIFDTSGASVGDLPELGGAAAIASRAFQAGQRVFCEKALIIAPSPTNLSRVRAYCALSPEDRQMMLEHFWGEAPEVRCAATAACRPGEGFGDSAAEVLTLLRDEGEQSLELTDVEAVIRIFNLNAYDSALGLLACKVSHSCSPNVSIRVDPETRAIEAIACRNIEAGESLGTWYFQDTGLWWMGSDVRRALFETDRGFLCGCSRCRSSDACRSLPCEACGAKGKVMPTGYAASAPTASPAWKCFGCGRESATGDAVRRAAEAEIVPRVLLELRPPRGVPKAPPEELVALAADVRTRLGDHHWAAAAAALVLHCRCRPVGGQLDPFSVACGTRFLGWLL
;
A
#
# COMPACT_ATOMS: atom_id res chain seq x y z
N VAL A 1 -30.35 -27.23 16.12
CA VAL A 1 -29.51 -26.01 16.11
C VAL A 1 -29.98 -25.20 17.30
N GLU A 2 -29.31 -25.34 18.44
CA GLU A 2 -29.62 -24.55 19.63
C GLU A 2 -29.22 -23.10 19.35
N MET A 3 -30.19 -22.19 19.46
CA MET A 3 -29.93 -20.77 19.39
C MET A 3 -29.24 -20.36 20.69
N VAL A 4 -27.96 -20.03 20.61
CA VAL A 4 -27.22 -19.44 21.73
C VAL A 4 -27.80 -18.04 21.95
N HIS A 5 -28.48 -17.84 23.08
CA HIS A 5 -28.82 -16.51 23.56
C HIS A 5 -27.52 -15.79 23.92
N ILE A 6 -27.16 -14.80 23.11
CA ILE A 6 -26.10 -13.85 23.44
C ILE A 6 -26.70 -12.93 24.51
N GLU A 7 -26.24 -13.09 25.75
CA GLU A 7 -26.58 -12.18 26.85
C GLU A 7 -26.12 -10.76 26.49
N SER A 8 -26.99 -9.79 26.71
CA SER A 8 -26.69 -8.38 26.47
C SER A 8 -25.54 -7.95 27.38
N VAL A 9 -24.37 -7.71 26.80
CA VAL A 9 -23.24 -7.12 27.51
C VAL A 9 -23.61 -5.69 27.86
N ASP A 10 -23.52 -5.35 29.16
CA ASP A 10 -23.75 -3.98 29.62
C ASP A 10 -22.82 -3.01 28.88
N PRO A 11 -23.30 -1.82 28.46
CA PRO A 11 -22.48 -0.85 27.75
C PRO A 11 -21.31 -0.44 28.65
N VAL A 12 -20.09 -0.76 28.22
CA VAL A 12 -18.86 -0.32 28.88
C VAL A 12 -18.87 1.21 28.84
N GLU A 13 -18.93 1.86 30.01
CA GLU A 13 -18.72 3.30 30.11
C GLU A 13 -17.33 3.62 29.55
N MET A 14 -17.32 4.22 28.36
CA MET A 14 -16.09 4.58 27.68
C MET A 14 -15.43 5.77 28.35
N ASP A 15 -14.13 5.67 28.59
CA ASP A 15 -13.31 6.77 29.06
C ASP A 15 -13.33 7.90 28.01
N PRO A 16 -13.86 9.10 28.31
CA PRO A 16 -13.89 10.22 27.37
C PRO A 16 -12.48 10.68 26.95
N ASP A 17 -11.42 10.28 27.66
CA ASP A 17 -10.04 10.63 27.36
C ASP A 17 -9.37 9.69 26.32
N ILE A 18 -10.11 8.75 25.71
CA ILE A 18 -9.49 7.88 24.69
C ILE A 18 -9.14 8.61 23.39
N PHE A 19 -9.86 9.68 23.05
CA PHE A 19 -9.66 10.42 21.80
C PHE A 19 -8.70 11.59 22.02
N ASP A 20 -7.49 11.46 21.48
CA ASP A 20 -6.43 12.46 21.56
C ASP A 20 -5.72 12.56 20.21
N THR A 21 -5.93 13.69 19.52
CA THR A 21 -5.29 14.01 18.25
C THR A 21 -4.05 14.89 18.40
N SER A 22 -3.69 15.30 19.61
CA SER A 22 -2.64 16.29 19.87
C SER A 22 -1.24 15.84 19.44
N GLY A 23 -1.02 14.54 19.27
CA GLY A 23 0.25 13.99 18.82
C GLY A 23 0.54 14.16 17.32
N ALA A 24 -0.41 14.67 16.54
CA ALA A 24 -0.17 15.00 15.14
C ALA A 24 -0.85 16.31 14.72
N SER A 25 -0.29 16.96 13.70
CA SER A 25 -0.86 18.10 13.01
C SER A 25 -0.93 17.81 11.51
N VAL A 26 -1.69 18.61 10.76
CA VAL A 26 -1.75 18.52 9.30
C VAL A 26 -0.89 19.62 8.70
N GLY A 27 0.02 19.27 7.79
CA GLY A 27 0.81 20.21 6.99
C GLY A 27 0.66 19.94 5.49
N ASP A 28 1.11 20.87 4.66
CA ASP A 28 1.14 20.70 3.20
C ASP A 28 2.50 20.15 2.75
N LEU A 29 2.49 18.92 2.21
CA LEU A 29 3.64 18.21 1.66
C LEU A 29 3.30 17.72 0.24
N PRO A 30 3.48 18.57 -0.78
CA PRO A 30 3.13 18.25 -2.17
C PRO A 30 3.76 16.94 -2.67
N GLU A 31 4.97 16.61 -2.22
CA GLU A 31 5.66 15.36 -2.58
C GLU A 31 5.02 14.09 -2.00
N LEU A 32 4.10 14.23 -1.04
CA LEU A 32 3.29 13.17 -0.45
C LEU A 32 1.83 13.22 -0.90
N GLY A 33 1.50 14.08 -1.88
CA GLY A 33 0.14 14.24 -2.40
C GLY A 33 -0.65 15.39 -1.76
N GLY A 34 0.01 16.35 -1.11
CA GLY A 34 -0.61 17.54 -0.51
C GLY A 34 -0.71 17.43 1.01
N ALA A 35 -1.91 17.54 1.56
CA ALA A 35 -2.13 17.51 3.01
C ALA A 35 -1.66 16.19 3.64
N ALA A 36 -0.77 16.28 4.61
CA ALA A 36 -0.13 15.15 5.27
C ALA A 36 -0.10 15.33 6.80
N ALA A 37 -0.23 14.24 7.53
CA ALA A 37 -0.10 14.20 8.98
C ALA A 37 1.39 14.25 9.38
N ILE A 38 1.71 15.09 10.36
CA ILE A 38 3.07 15.36 10.85
C ILE A 38 3.08 15.16 12.36
N ALA A 39 4.10 14.48 12.88
CA ALA A 39 4.29 14.28 14.31
C ALA A 39 4.49 15.63 15.01
N SER A 40 3.64 15.97 15.99
CA SER A 40 3.75 17.24 16.74
C SER A 40 4.89 17.22 17.76
N ARG A 41 5.36 16.03 18.12
CA ARG A 41 6.45 15.76 19.06
C ARG A 41 7.16 14.45 18.71
N ALA A 42 8.23 14.13 19.43
CA ALA A 42 8.90 12.85 19.27
C ALA A 42 8.12 11.71 19.95
N PHE A 43 8.18 10.51 19.35
CA PHE A 43 7.56 9.30 19.88
C PHE A 43 8.56 8.14 19.91
N GLN A 44 8.43 7.28 20.91
CA GLN A 44 9.11 5.99 20.97
C GLN A 44 8.29 4.91 20.28
N ALA A 45 8.96 3.86 19.79
CA ALA A 45 8.28 2.69 19.26
C ALA A 45 7.23 2.13 20.26
N GLY A 46 6.04 1.80 19.76
CA GLY A 46 4.91 1.32 20.55
C GLY A 46 4.05 2.40 21.19
N GLN A 47 4.46 3.67 21.19
CA GLN A 47 3.62 4.75 21.72
C GLN A 47 2.46 5.07 20.78
N ARG A 48 1.32 5.43 21.37
CA ARG A 48 0.18 5.98 20.65
C ARG A 48 0.52 7.40 20.19
N VAL A 49 0.48 7.63 18.89
CA VAL A 49 0.70 8.93 18.27
C VAL A 49 -0.58 9.75 18.35
N PHE A 50 -1.69 9.20 17.87
CA PHE A 50 -3.01 9.78 18.06
C PHE A 50 -4.08 8.68 18.14
N CYS A 51 -5.24 9.04 18.68
CA CYS A 51 -6.48 8.30 18.56
C CYS A 51 -7.59 9.30 18.22
N GLU A 52 -8.28 9.10 17.10
CA GLU A 52 -9.44 9.91 16.73
C GLU A 52 -10.71 9.08 16.67
N LYS A 53 -11.85 9.75 16.81
CA LYS A 53 -13.14 9.14 16.57
C LYS A 53 -13.42 9.13 15.07
N ALA A 54 -13.75 7.97 14.51
CA ALA A 54 -14.16 7.86 13.12
C ALA A 54 -15.41 8.73 12.85
N LEU A 55 -15.34 9.59 11.84
CA LEU A 55 -16.48 10.36 11.33
C LEU A 55 -17.60 9.41 10.90
N ILE A 56 -17.23 8.37 10.18
CA ILE A 56 -18.15 7.36 9.64
C ILE A 56 -17.44 6.00 9.57
N ILE A 57 -18.19 4.94 9.86
CA ILE A 57 -17.75 3.54 9.68
C ILE A 57 -18.82 2.80 8.86
N ALA A 58 -18.40 2.20 7.75
CA ALA A 58 -19.25 1.30 6.99
C ALA A 58 -19.23 -0.10 7.63
N PRO A 59 -20.39 -0.72 7.92
CA PRO A 59 -20.45 -2.05 8.55
C PRO A 59 -19.77 -3.17 7.76
N SER A 60 -19.63 -3.01 6.45
CA SER A 60 -18.92 -3.94 5.57
C SER A 60 -18.15 -3.17 4.50
N PRO A 61 -17.16 -3.80 3.82
CA PRO A 61 -16.34 -3.12 2.83
C PRO A 61 -17.02 -2.94 1.46
N THR A 62 -18.32 -3.26 1.32
CA THR A 62 -19.03 -3.13 0.04
C THR A 62 -19.36 -1.66 -0.27
N ASN A 63 -19.46 -1.33 -1.56
CA ASN A 63 -19.83 0.01 -1.98
C ASN A 63 -21.23 0.40 -1.50
N LEU A 64 -22.18 -0.54 -1.53
CA LEU A 64 -23.52 -0.32 -0.98
C LEU A 64 -23.48 0.02 0.53
N SER A 65 -22.68 -0.70 1.31
CA SER A 65 -22.56 -0.46 2.75
C SER A 65 -21.93 0.90 3.07
N ARG A 66 -20.99 1.36 2.24
CA ARG A 66 -20.35 2.67 2.39
C ARG A 66 -21.33 3.80 2.08
N VAL A 67 -22.11 3.67 1.01
CA VAL A 67 -23.09 4.70 0.62
C VAL A 67 -24.27 4.73 1.59
N ARG A 68 -24.73 3.58 2.10
CA ARG A 68 -25.72 3.55 3.19
C ARG A 68 -25.22 4.24 4.45
N ALA A 69 -23.97 4.00 4.84
CA ALA A 69 -23.38 4.68 5.99
C ALA A 69 -23.33 6.21 5.77
N TYR A 70 -23.03 6.67 4.55
CA TYR A 70 -23.09 8.09 4.18
C TYR A 70 -24.51 8.66 4.27
N CYS A 71 -25.52 7.93 3.77
CA CYS A 71 -26.92 8.32 3.90
C CYS A 71 -27.38 8.42 5.36
N ALA A 72 -26.74 7.69 6.29
CA ALA A 72 -27.08 7.77 7.71
C ALA A 72 -26.45 8.98 8.43
N LEU A 73 -25.54 9.72 7.80
CA LEU A 73 -24.94 10.93 8.37
C LEU A 73 -25.91 12.11 8.39
N SER A 74 -25.73 13.02 9.36
CA SER A 74 -26.40 14.32 9.37
C SER A 74 -25.94 15.17 8.17
N PRO A 75 -26.73 16.17 7.75
CA PRO A 75 -26.32 17.10 6.70
C PRO A 75 -24.96 17.77 6.97
N GLU A 76 -24.67 18.10 8.22
CA GLU A 76 -23.40 18.72 8.63
C GLU A 76 -22.21 17.76 8.45
N ASP A 77 -22.36 16.50 8.85
CA ASP A 77 -21.30 15.49 8.71
C ASP A 77 -21.08 15.09 7.25
N ARG A 78 -22.14 15.06 6.42
CA ARG A 78 -22.02 14.86 4.97
C ARG A 78 -21.24 16.01 4.33
N GLN A 79 -21.54 17.25 4.70
CA GLN A 79 -20.82 18.42 4.22
C GLN A 79 -19.35 18.36 4.63
N MET A 80 -19.07 18.02 5.90
CA MET A 80 -17.70 17.83 6.39
C MET A 80 -16.95 16.73 5.61
N MET A 81 -17.62 15.61 5.31
CA MET A 81 -17.04 14.53 4.51
C MET A 81 -16.70 15.01 3.09
N LEU A 82 -17.57 15.80 2.46
CA LEU A 82 -17.27 16.36 1.14
C LEU A 82 -16.12 17.36 1.24
N GLU A 83 -16.15 18.33 2.15
CA GLU A 83 -15.11 19.37 2.25
C GLU A 83 -13.70 18.82 2.57
N HIS A 84 -13.59 17.83 3.46
CA HIS A 84 -12.29 17.37 3.94
C HIS A 84 -11.66 16.23 3.13
N PHE A 85 -12.49 15.46 2.41
CA PHE A 85 -12.04 14.29 1.67
C PHE A 85 -12.19 14.44 0.15
N TRP A 86 -12.95 15.43 -0.32
CA TRP A 86 -13.05 15.79 -1.72
C TRP A 86 -12.05 16.90 -2.04
N GLY A 87 -10.94 16.54 -2.68
CA GLY A 87 -10.14 17.51 -3.44
C GLY A 87 -10.74 17.74 -4.83
N GLU A 88 -10.38 18.86 -5.47
CA GLU A 88 -10.55 18.99 -6.94
C GLU A 88 -10.02 17.70 -7.57
N ALA A 89 -10.87 17.02 -8.34
CA ALA A 89 -10.59 15.68 -8.82
C ALA A 89 -9.22 15.70 -9.53
N PRO A 90 -8.23 14.90 -9.10
CA PRO A 90 -7.07 14.71 -9.93
C PRO A 90 -7.59 14.17 -11.27
N GLU A 91 -7.22 14.83 -12.38
CA GLU A 91 -7.51 14.32 -13.73
C GLU A 91 -6.98 12.87 -13.91
N VAL A 92 -6.05 12.48 -13.04
CA VAL A 92 -5.39 11.18 -13.01
C VAL A 92 -6.34 10.08 -12.53
N ARG A 93 -6.79 9.30 -13.51
CA ARG A 93 -7.55 8.06 -13.35
C ARG A 93 -6.68 7.02 -12.63
N CYS A 94 -7.13 6.52 -11.48
CA CYS A 94 -6.44 5.43 -10.78
C CYS A 94 -7.36 4.23 -10.52
N ALA A 95 -6.80 3.03 -10.32
CA ALA A 95 -7.58 1.81 -10.13
C ALA A 95 -8.50 1.87 -8.90
N ALA A 96 -8.15 2.64 -7.86
CA ALA A 96 -9.03 2.91 -6.73
C ALA A 96 -10.34 3.62 -7.12
N THR A 97 -10.40 4.26 -8.29
CA THR A 97 -11.63 4.84 -8.87
C THR A 97 -12.33 3.91 -9.88
N ALA A 98 -11.71 2.80 -10.28
CA ALA A 98 -12.24 1.90 -11.30
C ALA A 98 -13.53 1.18 -10.85
N ALA A 99 -13.68 0.91 -9.53
CA ALA A 99 -14.89 0.30 -8.96
C ALA A 99 -16.16 1.16 -9.14
N CYS A 100 -16.04 2.42 -9.55
CA CYS A 100 -17.20 3.23 -9.92
C CYS A 100 -17.81 2.80 -11.28
N ARG A 101 -17.12 1.96 -12.08
CA ARG A 101 -17.56 1.60 -13.43
C ARG A 101 -18.18 0.20 -13.51
N PRO A 102 -19.21 0.01 -14.35
CA PRO A 102 -19.74 -1.32 -14.62
C PRO A 102 -18.68 -2.28 -15.16
N GLY A 103 -18.50 -3.43 -14.51
CA GLY A 103 -17.61 -4.51 -14.98
C GLY A 103 -16.12 -4.36 -14.67
N GLU A 104 -15.69 -3.28 -13.99
CA GLU A 104 -14.28 -3.09 -13.57
C GLU A 104 -14.15 -3.19 -12.03
N GLY A 105 -13.36 -4.15 -11.54
CA GLY A 105 -13.00 -4.25 -10.11
C GLY A 105 -13.72 -5.35 -9.30
N PHE A 106 -13.60 -5.27 -7.98
CA PHE A 106 -14.32 -6.11 -7.02
C PHE A 106 -15.35 -5.24 -6.29
N GLY A 107 -16.63 -5.62 -6.33
CA GLY A 107 -17.73 -4.93 -5.66
C GLY A 107 -18.80 -4.40 -6.60
N ASP A 108 -19.91 -3.94 -6.04
CA ASP A 108 -21.04 -3.36 -6.78
C ASP A 108 -20.62 -2.04 -7.43
N SER A 109 -20.94 -1.86 -8.71
CA SER A 109 -20.72 -0.60 -9.42
C SER A 109 -21.59 0.53 -8.85
N ALA A 110 -21.22 1.79 -9.08
CA ALA A 110 -22.01 2.93 -8.60
C ALA A 110 -23.46 2.90 -9.11
N ALA A 111 -23.69 2.46 -10.35
CA ALA A 111 -25.02 2.34 -10.93
C ALA A 111 -25.86 1.23 -10.26
N GLU A 112 -25.25 0.09 -9.94
CA GLU A 112 -25.91 -0.99 -9.19
C GLU A 112 -26.26 -0.54 -7.78
N VAL A 113 -25.32 0.13 -7.08
CA VAL A 113 -25.56 0.70 -5.75
C VAL A 113 -26.70 1.71 -5.78
N LEU A 114 -26.73 2.63 -6.75
CA LEU A 114 -27.81 3.60 -6.88
C LEU A 114 -29.17 2.93 -7.12
N THR A 115 -29.21 1.88 -7.95
CA THR A 115 -30.43 1.12 -8.23
C THR A 115 -30.95 0.48 -6.94
N LEU A 116 -30.08 -0.19 -6.19
CA LEU A 116 -30.43 -0.82 -4.92
C LEU A 116 -30.93 0.20 -3.88
N LEU A 117 -30.30 1.38 -3.80
CA LEU A 117 -30.73 2.45 -2.89
C LEU A 117 -32.11 3.01 -3.27
N ARG A 118 -32.40 3.14 -4.57
CA ARG A 118 -33.72 3.56 -5.05
C ARG A 118 -34.81 2.57 -4.70
N ASP A 119 -34.51 1.28 -4.80
CA ASP A 119 -35.42 0.20 -4.37
C ASP A 119 -35.69 0.26 -2.85
N GLU A 120 -34.75 0.80 -2.07
CA GLU A 120 -34.88 1.06 -0.62
C GLU A 120 -35.57 2.40 -0.30
N GLY A 121 -35.97 3.17 -1.32
CA GLY A 121 -36.67 4.44 -1.17
C GLY A 121 -35.76 5.68 -1.07
N GLU A 122 -34.45 5.54 -1.23
CA GLU A 122 -33.53 6.68 -1.32
C GLU A 122 -33.62 7.31 -2.73
N GLN A 123 -34.09 8.55 -2.80
CA GLN A 123 -34.33 9.28 -4.05
C GLN A 123 -33.51 10.58 -4.15
N SER A 124 -32.77 10.94 -3.09
CA SER A 124 -32.05 12.22 -3.03
C SER A 124 -30.67 12.20 -3.69
N LEU A 125 -30.10 11.01 -3.90
CA LEU A 125 -28.77 10.85 -4.49
C LEU A 125 -28.84 10.68 -6.01
N GLU A 126 -27.94 11.37 -6.69
CA GLU A 126 -27.63 11.15 -8.10
C GLU A 126 -26.45 10.18 -8.26
N LEU A 127 -26.25 9.66 -9.48
CA LEU A 127 -25.12 8.76 -9.77
C LEU A 127 -23.77 9.38 -9.39
N THR A 128 -23.60 10.68 -9.64
CA THR A 128 -22.38 11.41 -9.31
C THR A 128 -22.11 11.46 -7.81
N ASP A 129 -23.16 11.50 -6.97
CA ASP A 129 -23.01 11.48 -5.51
C ASP A 129 -22.55 10.10 -5.03
N VAL A 130 -23.12 9.04 -5.60
CA VAL A 130 -22.73 7.65 -5.30
C VAL A 130 -21.28 7.40 -5.70
N GLU A 131 -20.89 7.81 -6.91
CA GLU A 131 -19.50 7.75 -7.37
C GLU A 131 -18.56 8.54 -6.47
N ALA A 132 -19.01 9.71 -5.98
CA ALA A 132 -18.23 10.56 -5.09
C ALA A 132 -17.92 9.87 -3.75
N VAL A 133 -18.95 9.33 -3.11
CA VAL A 133 -18.83 8.63 -1.83
C VAL A 133 -17.94 7.41 -1.95
N ILE A 134 -18.15 6.56 -2.98
CA ILE A 134 -17.31 5.37 -3.23
C ILE A 134 -15.84 5.78 -3.38
N ARG A 135 -15.58 6.84 -4.15
CA ARG A 135 -14.22 7.34 -4.35
C ARG A 135 -13.58 7.83 -3.06
N ILE A 136 -14.31 8.58 -2.24
CA ILE A 136 -13.83 9.07 -0.94
C ILE A 136 -13.40 7.89 -0.08
N PHE A 137 -14.24 6.86 0.08
CA PHE A 137 -13.91 5.67 0.86
C PHE A 137 -12.70 4.93 0.29
N ASN A 138 -12.65 4.70 -1.02
CA ASN A 138 -11.53 3.97 -1.64
C ASN A 138 -10.18 4.66 -1.43
N LEU A 139 -10.15 5.99 -1.44
CA LEU A 139 -8.90 6.76 -1.33
C LEU A 139 -8.48 7.06 0.10
N ASN A 140 -9.42 7.18 1.03
CA ASN A 140 -9.16 7.78 2.35
C ASN A 140 -9.47 6.86 3.54
N ALA A 141 -10.20 5.76 3.34
CA ALA A 141 -10.61 4.91 4.46
C ALA A 141 -9.47 3.99 4.92
N TYR A 142 -9.40 3.80 6.23
CA TYR A 142 -8.70 2.67 6.85
C TYR A 142 -9.74 1.60 7.16
N ASP A 143 -9.55 0.42 6.59
CA ASP A 143 -10.57 -0.62 6.53
C ASP A 143 -11.90 -0.11 5.94
N SER A 144 -12.87 0.21 6.81
CA SER A 144 -14.17 0.78 6.45
C SER A 144 -14.47 2.09 7.19
N ALA A 145 -13.47 2.69 7.83
CA ALA A 145 -13.62 3.89 8.64
C ALA A 145 -12.93 5.11 8.00
N LEU A 146 -13.60 6.26 8.06
CA LEU A 146 -13.03 7.55 7.70
C LEU A 146 -12.81 8.40 8.96
N GLY A 147 -11.61 8.93 9.09
CA GLY A 147 -11.22 9.88 10.12
C GLY A 147 -10.54 11.10 9.48
N LEU A 148 -10.72 12.27 10.08
CA LEU A 148 -10.27 13.54 9.50
C LEU A 148 -8.75 13.67 9.53
N LEU A 149 -8.12 13.13 10.56
CA LEU A 149 -6.67 13.15 10.71
C LEU A 149 -6.01 11.92 10.08
N ALA A 150 -6.59 10.74 10.28
CA ALA A 150 -6.06 9.47 9.77
C ALA A 150 -5.97 9.50 8.25
N CYS A 151 -6.94 10.07 7.55
CA CYS A 151 -6.87 10.18 6.09
C CYS A 151 -5.70 11.04 5.58
N LYS A 152 -5.06 11.83 6.45
CA LYS A 152 -3.86 12.60 6.14
C LYS A 152 -2.57 11.83 6.45
N VAL A 153 -2.62 10.68 7.12
CA VAL A 153 -1.46 9.80 7.26
C VAL A 153 -1.12 9.25 5.88
N SER A 154 -0.03 9.71 5.28
CA SER A 154 0.32 9.39 3.90
C SER A 154 0.79 7.94 3.74
N HIS A 155 0.89 7.50 2.47
CA HIS A 155 1.60 6.25 2.19
C HIS A 155 3.10 6.39 2.45
N SER A 156 3.70 5.39 3.10
CA SER A 156 5.15 5.20 3.14
C SER A 156 5.53 3.75 2.90
N CYS A 157 6.51 3.53 2.02
CA CYS A 157 7.14 2.22 1.82
C CYS A 157 8.11 1.83 2.97
N SER A 158 8.34 2.75 3.92
CA SER A 158 9.03 2.52 5.19
C SER A 158 8.18 3.19 6.29
N PRO A 159 7.07 2.56 6.69
CA PRO A 159 6.09 3.18 7.57
C PRO A 159 6.71 3.44 8.95
N ASN A 160 6.27 4.52 9.57
CA ASN A 160 6.63 4.87 10.95
C ASN A 160 5.45 4.77 11.91
N VAL A 161 4.24 4.61 11.38
CA VAL A 161 3.03 4.31 12.15
C VAL A 161 2.28 3.11 11.58
N SER A 162 1.55 2.41 12.45
CA SER A 162 0.53 1.42 12.11
C SER A 162 -0.82 2.00 12.52
N ILE A 163 -1.80 1.91 11.63
CA ILE A 163 -3.17 2.34 11.90
C ILE A 163 -4.02 1.14 12.28
N ARG A 164 -4.83 1.27 13.33
CA ARG A 164 -5.81 0.29 13.78
C ARG A 164 -7.18 0.95 13.85
N VAL A 165 -8.20 0.21 13.45
CA VAL A 165 -9.60 0.63 13.55
C VAL A 165 -10.31 -0.31 14.50
N ASP A 166 -10.93 0.25 15.53
CA ASP A 166 -11.85 -0.45 16.40
C ASP A 166 -13.28 -0.01 16.05
N PRO A 167 -14.09 -0.88 15.41
CA PRO A 167 -15.46 -0.54 15.02
C PRO A 167 -16.41 -0.41 16.21
N GLU A 168 -16.13 -1.05 17.35
CA GLU A 168 -17.01 -1.01 18.53
C GLU A 168 -16.90 0.35 19.23
N THR A 169 -15.66 0.81 19.45
CA THR A 169 -15.38 2.11 20.07
C THR A 169 -15.36 3.27 19.07
N ARG A 170 -15.42 2.94 17.77
CA ARG A 170 -15.21 3.87 16.66
C ARG A 170 -13.85 4.59 16.71
N ALA A 171 -12.85 3.98 17.33
CA ALA A 171 -11.52 4.55 17.45
C ALA A 171 -10.65 4.22 16.22
N ILE A 172 -9.92 5.22 15.72
CA ILE A 172 -8.84 5.07 14.76
C ILE A 172 -7.55 5.47 15.46
N GLU A 173 -6.68 4.49 15.71
CA GLU A 173 -5.44 4.66 16.46
C GLU A 173 -4.21 4.57 15.56
N ALA A 174 -3.30 5.53 15.70
CA ALA A 174 -1.97 5.47 15.11
C ALA A 174 -0.94 5.11 16.18
N ILE A 175 -0.22 4.01 15.99
CA ILE A 175 0.82 3.52 16.90
C ILE A 175 2.18 3.60 16.21
N ALA A 176 3.16 4.20 16.87
CA ALA A 176 4.51 4.32 16.34
C ALA A 176 5.17 2.95 16.16
N CYS A 177 5.61 2.63 14.94
CA CYS A 177 6.32 1.39 14.62
C CYS A 177 7.82 1.45 14.93
N ARG A 178 8.35 2.67 15.06
CA ARG A 178 9.74 2.98 15.41
C ARG A 178 9.78 4.32 16.13
N ASN A 179 10.97 4.78 16.52
CA ASN A 179 11.13 6.15 16.99
C ASN A 179 10.76 7.14 15.86
N ILE A 180 10.02 8.19 16.21
CA ILE A 180 9.55 9.26 15.32
C ILE A 180 10.07 10.58 15.86
N GLU A 181 10.65 11.41 14.99
CA GLU A 181 11.10 12.75 15.37
C GLU A 181 9.96 13.76 15.33
N ALA A 182 10.05 14.83 16.12
CA ALA A 182 9.11 15.94 16.02
C ALA A 182 9.23 16.59 14.63
N GLY A 183 8.10 16.85 13.97
CA GLY A 183 8.07 17.37 12.60
C GLY A 183 8.23 16.31 11.51
N GLU A 184 8.42 15.04 11.87
CA GLU A 184 8.48 13.95 10.89
C GLU A 184 7.09 13.65 10.30
N SER A 185 6.99 13.44 8.99
CA SER A 185 5.73 13.03 8.36
C SER A 185 5.33 11.62 8.80
N LEU A 186 4.06 11.45 9.16
CA LEU A 186 3.50 10.16 9.53
C LEU A 186 3.12 9.39 8.28
N GLY A 187 3.62 8.16 8.17
CA GLY A 187 3.41 7.31 7.02
C GLY A 187 3.08 5.89 7.40
N THR A 188 2.07 5.33 6.74
CA THR A 188 1.64 3.94 6.89
C THR A 188 1.67 3.19 5.56
N TRP A 189 1.60 1.87 5.63
CA TRP A 189 1.58 1.01 4.47
C TRP A 189 0.14 0.82 3.96
N TYR A 190 -0.14 1.26 2.72
CA TYR A 190 -1.51 1.26 2.17
C TYR A 190 -1.90 -0.06 1.50
N PHE A 191 -0.93 -0.90 1.15
CA PHE A 191 -1.21 -2.10 0.39
C PHE A 191 -1.53 -3.27 1.32
N GLN A 192 -2.56 -4.01 0.98
CA GLN A 192 -2.74 -5.35 1.57
C GLN A 192 -1.69 -6.33 1.05
N ASP A 193 -1.14 -6.08 -0.14
CA ASP A 193 -0.10 -6.90 -0.74
C ASP A 193 1.27 -6.62 -0.09
N THR A 194 1.62 -7.47 0.89
CA THR A 194 2.92 -7.48 1.56
C THR A 194 4.07 -7.87 0.62
N GLY A 195 3.78 -8.50 -0.51
CA GLY A 195 4.71 -8.77 -1.60
C GLY A 195 5.42 -7.53 -2.10
N LEU A 196 4.72 -6.39 -2.13
CA LEU A 196 5.30 -5.13 -2.58
C LEU A 196 6.40 -4.60 -1.66
N TRP A 197 6.41 -4.98 -0.39
CA TRP A 197 7.40 -4.47 0.55
C TRP A 197 8.79 -4.78 0.04
N TRP A 198 9.04 -5.99 -0.45
CA TRP A 198 10.38 -6.42 -0.85
C TRP A 198 10.72 -6.20 -2.34
N MET A 199 9.80 -5.63 -3.12
CA MET A 199 10.05 -5.28 -4.52
C MET A 199 10.86 -3.99 -4.68
N GLY A 200 11.36 -3.75 -5.89
CA GLY A 200 12.02 -2.50 -6.27
C GLY A 200 11.08 -1.27 -6.19
N SER A 201 11.68 -0.11 -5.94
CA SER A 201 11.06 1.21 -5.89
C SER A 201 10.35 1.59 -7.18
N ASP A 202 10.86 1.16 -8.33
CA ASP A 202 10.20 1.30 -9.64
C ASP A 202 8.86 0.58 -9.67
N VAL A 203 8.83 -0.70 -9.26
CA VAL A 203 7.62 -1.51 -9.23
C VAL A 203 6.63 -0.96 -8.21
N ARG A 204 7.09 -0.63 -7.00
CA ARG A 204 6.24 -0.04 -5.97
C ARG A 204 5.63 1.28 -6.46
N ARG A 205 6.41 2.16 -7.07
CA ARG A 205 5.94 3.46 -7.58
C ARG A 205 4.98 3.31 -8.75
N ALA A 206 5.28 2.45 -9.72
CA ALA A 206 4.42 2.21 -10.88
C ALA A 206 3.05 1.63 -10.48
N LEU A 207 3.04 0.66 -9.56
CA LEU A 207 1.79 0.11 -9.02
C LEU A 207 1.04 1.15 -8.20
N PHE A 208 1.74 1.91 -7.36
CA PHE A 208 1.10 2.94 -6.57
C PHE A 208 0.53 4.08 -7.44
N GLU A 209 1.22 4.46 -8.51
CA GLU A 209 0.71 5.42 -9.51
C GLU A 209 -0.53 4.88 -10.22
N THR A 210 -0.50 3.63 -10.64
CA THR A 210 -1.66 2.97 -11.27
C THR A 210 -2.85 2.87 -10.31
N ASP A 211 -2.59 2.50 -9.04
CA ASP A 211 -3.64 2.20 -8.07
C ASP A 211 -4.19 3.45 -7.39
N ARG A 212 -3.34 4.46 -7.14
CA ARG A 212 -3.66 5.65 -6.33
C ARG A 212 -3.50 6.98 -7.06
N GLY A 213 -2.96 6.98 -8.28
CA GLY A 213 -2.87 8.17 -9.13
C GLY A 213 -1.73 9.12 -8.79
N PHE A 214 -0.75 8.69 -8.00
CA PHE A 214 0.46 9.49 -7.71
C PHE A 214 1.72 8.64 -7.55
N LEU A 215 2.88 9.26 -7.73
CA LEU A 215 4.18 8.61 -7.55
C LEU A 215 4.65 8.72 -6.10
N CYS A 216 4.87 7.59 -5.42
CA CYS A 216 5.27 7.58 -4.01
C CYS A 216 6.64 8.24 -3.76
N GLY A 217 6.65 9.41 -3.12
CA GLY A 217 7.84 10.18 -2.73
C GLY A 217 8.41 9.90 -1.33
N CYS A 218 8.05 8.77 -0.69
CA CYS A 218 8.49 8.49 0.69
C CYS A 218 10.03 8.35 0.81
N SER A 219 10.55 8.43 2.05
CA SER A 219 11.98 8.33 2.35
C SER A 219 12.65 7.12 1.70
N ARG A 220 12.00 5.96 1.69
CA ARG A 220 12.54 4.75 1.06
C ARG A 220 12.59 4.81 -0.46
N CYS A 221 11.62 5.45 -1.12
CA CYS A 221 11.62 5.62 -2.57
C CYS A 221 12.60 6.73 -3.03
N ARG A 222 12.91 7.68 -2.15
CA ARG A 222 13.95 8.71 -2.36
C ARG A 222 15.36 8.22 -2.03
N SER A 223 15.47 7.15 -1.26
CA SER A 223 16.75 6.55 -0.87
C SER A 223 17.22 5.53 -1.90
N SER A 224 18.45 5.06 -1.73
CA SER A 224 18.99 3.99 -2.55
C SER A 224 18.20 2.70 -2.43
N ASP A 225 17.97 2.04 -3.56
CA ASP A 225 17.10 0.87 -3.61
C ASP A 225 17.87 -0.44 -3.50
N ALA A 226 18.05 -0.90 -2.27
CA ALA A 226 18.74 -2.14 -1.97
C ALA A 226 18.06 -3.38 -2.55
N CYS A 227 16.75 -3.32 -2.80
CA CYS A 227 16.00 -4.43 -3.40
C CYS A 227 16.37 -4.64 -4.87
N ARG A 228 16.99 -3.66 -5.52
CA ARG A 228 17.41 -3.71 -6.93
C ARG A 228 18.94 -3.78 -7.08
N SER A 229 19.61 -4.37 -6.10
CA SER A 229 21.07 -4.44 -6.15
C SER A 229 21.57 -5.37 -7.26
N LEU A 230 22.53 -4.89 -8.03
CA LEU A 230 23.24 -5.65 -9.07
C LEU A 230 24.72 -5.79 -8.67
N PRO A 231 25.42 -6.89 -8.98
CA PRO A 231 26.86 -6.99 -8.72
C PRO A 231 27.65 -5.93 -9.51
N CYS A 232 28.64 -5.29 -8.90
CA CYS A 232 29.46 -4.28 -9.58
C CYS A 232 30.58 -4.94 -10.39
N GLU A 233 30.73 -4.59 -11.66
CA GLU A 233 31.80 -5.13 -12.51
C GLU A 233 33.20 -4.79 -12.00
N ALA A 234 33.39 -3.55 -11.52
CA ALA A 234 34.69 -3.08 -11.04
C ALA A 234 35.11 -3.72 -9.70
N CYS A 235 34.14 -4.03 -8.84
CA CYS A 235 34.40 -4.61 -7.51
C CYS A 235 34.22 -6.13 -7.48
N GLY A 236 33.76 -6.73 -8.58
CA GLY A 236 33.27 -8.11 -8.62
C GLY A 236 32.15 -8.36 -7.60
N ALA A 237 32.18 -9.53 -6.97
CA ALA A 237 31.14 -9.97 -6.04
C ALA A 237 30.97 -9.07 -4.78
N LYS A 238 31.99 -8.27 -4.43
CA LYS A 238 32.01 -7.45 -3.21
C LYS A 238 31.27 -6.12 -3.34
N GLY A 239 31.16 -5.58 -4.55
CA GLY A 239 30.45 -4.32 -4.78
C GLY A 239 29.02 -4.55 -5.27
N LYS A 240 28.12 -3.67 -4.86
CA LYS A 240 26.73 -3.63 -5.32
C LYS A 240 26.43 -2.28 -5.95
N VAL A 241 25.86 -2.30 -7.15
CA VAL A 241 25.32 -1.13 -7.84
C VAL A 241 23.82 -1.09 -7.55
N MET A 242 23.33 0.05 -7.10
CA MET A 242 21.92 0.24 -6.74
C MET A 242 21.43 1.57 -7.32
N PRO A 243 20.13 1.71 -7.63
CA PRO A 243 19.52 3.00 -7.92
C PRO A 243 19.71 3.95 -6.74
N THR A 244 20.00 5.24 -6.98
CA THR A 244 20.20 6.26 -5.94
C THR A 244 18.90 6.83 -5.36
N GLY A 245 17.74 6.31 -5.80
CA GLY A 245 16.42 6.83 -5.45
C GLY A 245 15.92 7.91 -6.40
N TYR A 246 14.63 8.25 -6.29
CA TYR A 246 13.98 9.26 -7.14
C TYR A 246 14.07 10.65 -6.52
N ALA A 247 14.45 11.64 -7.33
CA ALA A 247 14.51 13.03 -6.89
C ALA A 247 13.09 13.62 -6.75
N ALA A 248 12.87 14.43 -5.72
CA ALA A 248 11.60 15.13 -5.52
C ALA A 248 11.30 16.11 -6.67
N SER A 249 12.32 16.75 -7.23
CA SER A 249 12.21 17.68 -8.35
C SER A 249 11.96 17.02 -9.71
N ALA A 250 12.18 15.71 -9.83
CA ALA A 250 12.05 14.97 -11.07
C ALA A 250 11.54 13.54 -10.80
N PRO A 251 10.30 13.38 -10.31
CA PRO A 251 9.79 12.09 -9.85
C PRO A 251 9.66 11.07 -11.01
N THR A 252 9.55 11.52 -12.25
CA THR A 252 9.46 10.66 -13.44
C THR A 252 10.83 10.31 -14.03
N ALA A 253 11.91 10.95 -13.60
CA ALA A 253 13.25 10.66 -14.11
C ALA A 253 13.72 9.28 -13.63
N SER A 254 14.38 8.54 -14.53
CA SER A 254 15.05 7.30 -14.13
C SER A 254 16.16 7.60 -13.12
N PRO A 255 16.24 6.85 -12.00
CA PRO A 255 17.25 7.10 -10.98
C PRO A 255 18.64 6.81 -11.54
N ALA A 256 19.64 7.59 -11.09
CA ALA A 256 21.04 7.25 -11.33
C ALA A 256 21.39 5.93 -10.61
N TRP A 257 22.44 5.26 -11.07
CA TRP A 257 22.90 4.00 -10.49
C TRP A 257 24.34 4.18 -10.01
N LYS A 258 24.62 3.74 -8.78
CA LYS A 258 25.93 3.93 -8.15
C LYS A 258 26.37 2.69 -7.41
N CYS A 259 27.67 2.35 -7.52
CA CYS A 259 28.27 1.33 -6.69
C CYS A 259 28.52 1.85 -5.28
N PHE A 260 28.02 1.13 -4.27
CA PHE A 260 28.21 1.49 -2.85
C PHE A 260 29.56 1.06 -2.28
N GLY A 261 30.34 0.26 -3.02
CA GLY A 261 31.71 -0.12 -2.65
C GLY A 261 32.75 0.88 -3.16
N CYS A 262 32.76 1.14 -4.47
CA CYS A 262 33.79 1.99 -5.11
C CYS A 262 33.31 3.41 -5.48
N GLY A 263 32.03 3.73 -5.27
CA GLY A 263 31.46 5.04 -5.59
C GLY A 263 31.28 5.33 -7.08
N ARG A 264 31.69 4.42 -7.97
CA ARG A 264 31.57 4.59 -9.42
C ARG A 264 30.09 4.70 -9.83
N GLU A 265 29.76 5.77 -10.54
CA GLU A 265 28.49 5.89 -11.27
C GLU A 265 28.49 4.91 -12.45
N SER A 266 27.34 4.29 -12.68
CA SER A 266 27.29 3.08 -13.50
C SER A 266 27.87 3.29 -14.91
N ALA A 267 28.88 2.50 -15.28
CA ALA A 267 29.55 2.57 -16.58
C ALA A 267 28.76 1.80 -17.67
N THR A 268 29.31 1.67 -18.88
CA THR A 268 28.66 1.00 -20.03
C THR A 268 28.18 -0.43 -19.74
N GLY A 269 28.90 -1.21 -18.91
CA GLY A 269 28.49 -2.59 -18.54
C GLY A 269 27.25 -2.66 -17.64
N ASP A 270 27.01 -1.63 -16.82
CA ASP A 270 25.78 -1.51 -16.05
C ASP A 270 24.56 -1.24 -16.94
N ALA A 271 24.76 -0.76 -18.19
CA ALA A 271 23.68 -0.67 -19.17
C ALA A 271 23.17 -2.04 -19.60
N VAL A 272 24.04 -3.05 -19.73
CA VAL A 272 23.65 -4.42 -20.13
C VAL A 272 22.77 -5.06 -19.06
N ARG A 273 23.12 -4.91 -17.78
CA ARG A 273 22.32 -5.47 -16.68
C ARG A 273 21.01 -4.73 -16.45
N ARG A 274 20.98 -3.42 -16.66
CA ARG A 274 19.72 -2.65 -16.64
C ARG A 274 18.81 -3.03 -17.80
N ALA A 275 19.36 -3.28 -18.99
CA ALA A 275 18.60 -3.83 -20.10
C ALA A 275 18.04 -5.23 -19.76
N ALA A 276 18.85 -6.08 -19.12
CA ALA A 276 18.39 -7.37 -18.63
C ALA A 276 17.28 -7.23 -17.56
N GLU A 277 17.39 -6.27 -16.65
CA GLU A 277 16.35 -6.00 -15.66
C GLU A 277 15.04 -5.63 -16.34
N ALA A 278 15.07 -4.69 -17.30
CA ALA A 278 13.90 -4.25 -18.04
C ALA A 278 13.21 -5.39 -18.83
N GLU A 279 13.97 -6.39 -19.27
CA GLU A 279 13.46 -7.57 -19.98
C GLU A 279 12.87 -8.62 -19.01
N ILE A 280 13.57 -8.92 -17.92
CA ILE A 280 13.27 -10.05 -17.04
C ILE A 280 12.19 -9.70 -16.01
N VAL A 281 12.23 -8.49 -15.44
CA VAL A 281 11.29 -8.07 -14.38
C VAL A 281 9.82 -8.23 -14.80
N PRO A 282 9.39 -7.79 -16.00
CA PRO A 282 8.01 -8.00 -16.45
C PRO A 282 7.59 -9.47 -16.47
N ARG A 283 8.48 -10.38 -16.87
CA ARG A 283 8.23 -11.83 -16.88
C ARG A 283 8.04 -12.36 -15.45
N VAL A 284 8.89 -11.93 -14.51
CA VAL A 284 8.76 -12.31 -13.09
C VAL A 284 7.45 -11.77 -12.49
N LEU A 285 7.07 -10.53 -12.82
CA LEU A 285 5.81 -9.94 -12.37
C LEU A 285 4.59 -10.67 -12.92
N LEU A 286 4.62 -11.08 -14.20
CA LEU A 286 3.55 -11.86 -14.81
C LEU A 286 3.31 -13.17 -14.04
N GLU A 287 4.38 -13.83 -13.60
CA GLU A 287 4.24 -15.08 -12.87
C GLU A 287 3.89 -14.90 -11.38
N LEU A 288 4.35 -13.81 -10.78
CA LEU A 288 4.02 -13.46 -9.40
C LEU A 288 2.57 -12.96 -9.28
N ARG A 289 2.07 -12.27 -10.31
CA ARG A 289 0.74 -11.65 -10.37
C ARG A 289 0.07 -11.96 -11.72
N PRO A 290 -0.29 -13.22 -11.99
CA PRO A 290 -0.88 -13.59 -13.27
C PRO A 290 -2.24 -12.91 -13.43
N PRO A 291 -2.51 -12.25 -14.57
CA PRO A 291 -3.84 -11.75 -14.88
C PRO A 291 -4.84 -12.91 -14.86
N ARG A 292 -6.10 -12.62 -14.50
CA ARG A 292 -7.15 -13.64 -14.47
C ARG A 292 -7.29 -14.29 -15.85
N GLY A 293 -7.41 -15.62 -15.85
CA GLY A 293 -7.57 -16.41 -17.07
C GLY A 293 -6.30 -16.62 -17.89
N VAL A 294 -5.17 -16.01 -17.51
CA VAL A 294 -3.89 -16.27 -18.16
C VAL A 294 -3.33 -17.61 -17.65
N PRO A 295 -3.00 -18.56 -18.55
CA PRO A 295 -2.37 -19.82 -18.16
C PRO A 295 -1.06 -19.57 -17.40
N LYS A 296 -0.84 -20.33 -16.35
CA LYS A 296 0.39 -20.30 -15.57
C LYS A 296 1.50 -21.01 -16.34
N ALA A 297 2.72 -20.44 -16.34
CA ALA A 297 3.89 -21.12 -16.90
C ALA A 297 4.13 -22.48 -16.21
N PRO A 298 4.53 -23.52 -16.96
CA PRO A 298 4.83 -24.83 -16.42
C PRO A 298 6.12 -24.82 -15.56
N PRO A 299 6.31 -25.81 -14.67
CA PRO A 299 7.45 -25.88 -13.76
C PRO A 299 8.83 -25.67 -14.41
N GLU A 300 9.08 -26.28 -15.56
CA GLU A 300 10.34 -26.19 -16.30
C GLU A 300 10.67 -24.77 -16.75
N GLU A 301 9.66 -24.01 -17.18
CA GLU A 301 9.83 -22.60 -17.56
C GLU A 301 10.11 -21.72 -16.33
N LEU A 302 9.49 -22.03 -15.18
CA LEU A 302 9.75 -21.32 -13.93
C LEU A 302 11.17 -21.59 -13.41
N VAL A 303 11.68 -22.82 -13.55
CA VAL A 303 13.07 -23.16 -13.22
C VAL A 303 14.03 -22.37 -14.12
N ALA A 304 13.75 -22.33 -15.43
CA ALA A 304 14.54 -21.56 -16.38
C ALA A 304 14.52 -20.06 -16.06
N LEU A 305 13.34 -19.49 -15.76
CA LEU A 305 13.20 -18.08 -15.38
C LEU A 305 13.97 -17.76 -14.10
N ALA A 306 13.86 -18.60 -13.06
CA ALA A 306 14.59 -18.41 -11.81
C ALA A 306 16.12 -18.45 -12.02
N ALA A 307 16.61 -19.36 -12.87
CA ALA A 307 18.02 -19.44 -13.22
C ALA A 307 18.50 -18.21 -14.03
N ASP A 308 17.70 -17.75 -15.00
CA ASP A 308 17.98 -16.58 -15.83
C ASP A 308 18.08 -15.30 -14.97
N VAL A 309 17.12 -15.10 -14.05
CA VAL A 309 17.12 -13.99 -13.09
C VAL A 309 18.39 -13.98 -12.25
N ARG A 310 18.77 -15.10 -11.62
CA ARG A 310 19.98 -15.16 -10.78
C ARG A 310 21.25 -14.91 -11.58
N THR A 311 21.31 -15.43 -12.81
CA THR A 311 22.48 -15.26 -13.68
C THR A 311 22.66 -13.81 -14.11
N ARG A 312 21.57 -13.14 -14.50
CA ARG A 312 21.64 -11.79 -15.10
C ARG A 312 21.53 -10.66 -14.09
N LEU A 313 20.76 -10.84 -13.02
CA LEU A 313 20.49 -9.81 -12.00
C LEU A 313 21.20 -10.11 -10.66
N GLY A 314 21.53 -11.37 -10.39
CA GLY A 314 22.16 -11.79 -9.14
C GLY A 314 21.16 -12.12 -8.02
N ASP A 315 21.65 -12.82 -6.99
CA ASP A 315 20.81 -13.35 -5.89
C ASP A 315 20.21 -12.29 -4.96
N HIS A 316 20.76 -11.06 -4.98
CA HIS A 316 20.30 -9.97 -4.11
C HIS A 316 19.26 -9.05 -4.79
N HIS A 317 18.88 -9.37 -6.02
CA HIS A 317 17.82 -8.66 -6.71
C HIS A 317 16.46 -9.21 -6.27
N TRP A 318 15.48 -8.35 -6.00
CA TRP A 318 14.15 -8.76 -5.52
C TRP A 318 13.47 -9.77 -6.48
N ALA A 319 13.73 -9.64 -7.77
CA ALA A 319 13.20 -10.55 -8.79
C ALA A 319 13.67 -12.00 -8.58
N ALA A 320 14.86 -12.21 -8.01
CA ALA A 320 15.37 -13.55 -7.71
C ALA A 320 14.55 -14.21 -6.58
N ALA A 321 14.21 -13.43 -5.55
CA ALA A 321 13.33 -13.87 -4.47
C ALA A 321 11.90 -14.13 -4.98
N ALA A 322 11.36 -13.24 -5.82
CA ALA A 322 10.05 -13.44 -6.46
C ALA A 322 9.99 -14.73 -7.29
N ALA A 323 10.95 -14.94 -8.19
CA ALA A 323 10.98 -16.13 -9.03
C ALA A 323 11.10 -17.41 -8.21
N ALA A 324 11.92 -17.40 -7.15
CA ALA A 324 12.04 -18.53 -6.23
C ALA A 324 10.73 -18.79 -5.47
N LEU A 325 10.03 -17.76 -4.99
CA LEU A 325 8.74 -17.87 -4.31
C LEU A 325 7.67 -18.46 -5.24
N VAL A 326 7.59 -17.97 -6.49
CA VAL A 326 6.66 -18.48 -7.50
C VAL A 326 6.91 -19.96 -7.78
N LEU A 327 8.18 -20.32 -8.04
CA LEU A 327 8.57 -21.70 -8.29
C LEU A 327 8.19 -22.59 -7.10
N HIS A 328 8.48 -22.15 -5.89
CA HIS A 328 8.16 -22.86 -4.66
C HIS A 328 6.65 -23.10 -4.49
N CYS A 329 5.84 -22.05 -4.63
CA CYS A 329 4.40 -22.14 -4.46
C CYS A 329 3.73 -23.02 -5.52
N ARG A 330 4.28 -23.07 -6.74
CA ARG A 330 3.68 -23.79 -7.87
C ARG A 330 4.17 -25.22 -8.04
N CYS A 331 5.41 -25.51 -7.65
CA CYS A 331 6.01 -26.84 -7.76
C CYS A 331 5.87 -27.68 -6.49
N ARG A 332 5.28 -27.13 -5.43
CA ARG A 332 5.00 -27.92 -4.22
C ARG A 332 4.01 -29.03 -4.52
N PRO A 333 4.33 -30.30 -4.18
CA PRO A 333 3.31 -31.34 -4.14
C PRO A 333 2.26 -30.93 -3.12
N VAL A 334 1.00 -30.91 -3.54
CA VAL A 334 -0.14 -30.59 -2.68
C VAL A 334 -0.13 -31.58 -1.50
N GLY A 335 0.24 -31.12 -0.30
CA GLY A 335 0.28 -31.95 0.92
C GLY A 335 1.54 -31.85 1.81
N GLY A 336 2.60 -31.16 1.41
CA GLY A 336 3.82 -31.01 2.24
C GLY A 336 3.75 -29.87 3.26
N GLN A 337 3.99 -30.16 4.55
CA GLN A 337 4.24 -29.14 5.59
C GLN A 337 5.40 -28.21 5.17
N LEU A 338 5.35 -26.94 5.58
CA LEU A 338 6.43 -25.99 5.36
C LEU A 338 7.72 -26.50 6.01
N ASP A 339 8.74 -26.85 5.20
CA ASP A 339 10.04 -27.16 5.77
C ASP A 339 10.74 -25.86 6.28
N PRO A 340 11.64 -25.98 7.27
CA PRO A 340 12.39 -24.84 7.80
C PRO A 340 13.27 -24.14 6.76
N PHE A 341 13.67 -24.81 5.68
CA PHE A 341 14.47 -24.23 4.59
C PHE A 341 13.62 -23.25 3.75
N SER A 342 12.34 -23.51 3.58
CA SER A 342 11.35 -22.64 2.91
C SER A 342 11.03 -21.40 3.74
N VAL A 343 11.07 -21.53 5.07
CA VAL A 343 10.98 -20.41 6.01
C VAL A 343 12.29 -19.61 6.03
N ALA A 344 13.45 -20.28 5.98
CA ALA A 344 14.77 -19.67 6.05
C ALA A 344 15.27 -19.02 4.74
N CYS A 345 14.90 -19.56 3.58
CA CYS A 345 15.19 -18.94 2.27
C CYS A 345 14.32 -17.72 2.00
N GLY A 346 13.17 -17.59 2.68
CA GLY A 346 12.42 -16.33 2.75
C GLY A 346 13.07 -15.28 3.66
N THR A 347 13.95 -15.68 4.60
CA THR A 347 14.46 -14.79 5.66
C THR A 347 15.93 -14.38 5.55
N ARG A 348 16.68 -14.73 4.50
CA ARG A 348 17.93 -13.97 4.22
C ARG A 348 17.66 -12.64 3.51
N PHE A 349 16.56 -12.55 2.76
CA PHE A 349 16.04 -11.27 2.28
C PHE A 349 15.35 -10.52 3.43
N LEU A 350 14.49 -11.19 4.23
CA LEU A 350 13.84 -10.57 5.39
C LEU A 350 14.76 -10.38 6.62
N GLY A 351 15.98 -10.94 6.62
CA GLY A 351 16.98 -10.74 7.67
C GLY A 351 17.63 -9.35 7.63
N TRP A 352 17.30 -8.56 6.62
CA TRP A 352 17.54 -7.10 6.59
C TRP A 352 16.30 -6.30 7.06
N LEU A 353 15.19 -7.00 7.32
CA LEU A 353 13.89 -6.46 7.75
C LEU A 353 13.62 -6.75 9.25
N LEU A 354 14.44 -7.60 9.88
CA LEU A 354 14.51 -7.89 11.32
C LEU A 354 15.86 -7.40 11.86
#